data_AF-A0A7V6GMK1-F1
#
_entry.id   AF-A0A7V6GMK1-F1
#
_cell.length_a   1.000
_cell.length_b   1.000
_cell.length_c   1.000
_cell.angle_alpha   90.00
_cell.angle_beta   90.00
_cell.angle_gamma   90.00
#
_symmetry.space_group_name_H-M   'P 1'
#
loop_
_entity.id
_entity.type
_entity.pdbx_description
1 polymer ?
#
loop_
_entity_poly.entity_id
_entity_poly.type
_entity_poly.pdbx_seq_one_letter_code
_entity_poly.pdbx_strand_id
1 'polypeptide(L)'
;MKWFFRGLLIFIGVIILVPVSLVLLSLDSDKPPVEAYRTEESRGFSSNEVMSNSMDNFLADSSTNDFSVELTQDQINTMIYQTLKETNANYLIDDSADNKYFMKTDGDPQIGIVGAWTKLQDDQITIKARVDLIKPVKLSTSVSLSFKITFNVDNDPKQMKLKLTQAKIGNLPLPRSLVNTIAEKAGFDIKTQLDKFLTKDGVKFGEFDQETWTATIDKIKLVKVMMTGSGQQAMATLAKVLTYNKLLNVSIDKSKFKLQLDSSKLYLNETLNHVPEHKKLHTAQEKDAMLQSKGATMLLSSLGGVAGELYVNLSELEINKLLDFYLRDQALQKSFKIGQEDYTLNILIPTIDVYPTGIHLNIQLEFYNQLDSTKKFITTFKIELILTQEQGGLQFILGRLKIGEHVTLNAEETQDLLELFGASEAVNSNMIVINNFLSSFASSKVKPKGHRTNEGYLTLKFEGAAASDNTIIGNVQGAILNALGGVTTTDPTVQGIIDEIVATPQGEVTPEQIQTLMENVDQLSPEEIQSIQDQLIAELGPEEAEALLAQAGGTPTP
;
A
#
# COMPACT_ATOMS: atom_id res chain seq x y z
N MET A 1 5.28 22.43 -1.56
CA MET A 1 6.61 23.09 -1.55
C MET A 1 6.62 24.50 -0.96
N LYS A 2 5.78 25.47 -1.40
CA LYS A 2 5.80 26.87 -0.90
C LYS A 2 5.86 27.04 0.62
N TRP A 3 5.24 26.15 1.38
CA TRP A 3 5.24 26.21 2.84
C TRP A 3 6.59 25.80 3.49
N PHE A 4 7.35 24.83 2.94
CA PHE A 4 8.72 24.53 3.43
C PHE A 4 9.63 25.76 3.32
N PHE A 5 9.49 26.50 2.22
CA PHE A 5 10.19 27.77 1.99
C PHE A 5 9.72 28.90 2.93
N ARG A 6 8.46 28.88 3.40
CA ARG A 6 8.01 29.78 4.47
C ARG A 6 8.65 29.45 5.83
N GLY A 7 8.97 28.19 6.11
CA GLY A 7 9.75 27.81 7.29
C GLY A 7 11.19 28.32 7.24
N LEU A 8 11.81 28.24 6.05
CA LEU A 8 13.08 28.87 5.77
C LEU A 8 13.03 30.39 6.06
N LEU A 9 11.94 31.06 5.65
CA LEU A 9 11.71 32.48 5.93
C LEU A 9 11.54 32.81 7.41
N ILE A 10 11.05 31.89 8.24
CA ILE A 10 10.99 32.08 9.71
C ILE A 10 12.39 32.03 10.31
N PHE A 11 13.26 31.12 9.85
CA PHE A 11 14.68 31.13 10.23
C PHE A 11 15.39 32.40 9.73
N ILE A 12 15.03 32.90 8.54
CA ILE A 12 15.48 34.23 8.06
C ILE A 12 14.90 35.36 8.91
N GLY A 13 13.69 35.23 9.46
CA GLY A 13 13.10 36.13 10.45
C GLY A 13 13.94 36.24 11.73
N VAL A 14 14.39 35.09 12.27
CA VAL A 14 15.29 35.03 13.42
C VAL A 14 16.62 35.73 13.13
N ILE A 15 17.12 35.62 11.90
CA ILE A 15 18.32 36.30 11.43
C ILE A 15 18.18 37.83 11.46
N ILE A 16 17.01 38.37 11.09
CA ILE A 16 16.73 39.81 11.03
C ILE A 16 16.75 40.45 12.42
N LEU A 17 16.45 39.66 13.46
CA LEU A 17 16.31 40.15 14.84
C LEU A 17 17.64 40.25 15.59
N VAL A 18 18.75 39.80 14.99
CA VAL A 18 20.08 40.03 15.54
C VAL A 18 20.34 41.54 15.66
N PRO A 19 20.73 42.05 16.84
CA PRO A 19 21.02 43.45 17.05
C PRO A 19 22.05 43.96 16.04
N VAL A 20 21.71 45.10 15.43
CA VAL A 20 22.57 45.92 14.57
C VAL A 20 23.93 46.23 15.22
N SER A 21 24.03 46.19 16.55
CA SER A 21 25.29 46.37 17.28
C SER A 21 26.32 45.26 17.05
N LEU A 22 25.91 44.04 16.70
CA LEU A 22 26.84 42.96 16.29
C LEU A 22 27.31 43.10 14.84
N VAL A 23 26.48 43.70 13.97
CA VAL A 23 26.76 43.96 12.54
C VAL A 23 28.02 44.83 12.36
N LEU A 24 28.30 45.73 13.31
CA LEU A 24 29.48 46.58 13.31
C LEU A 24 30.81 45.81 13.48
N LEU A 25 30.77 44.59 14.03
CA LEU A 25 31.97 43.80 14.38
C LEU A 25 32.24 42.64 13.41
N SER A 26 31.33 42.35 12.48
CA SER A 26 31.43 41.18 11.59
C SER A 26 31.17 41.58 10.14
N LEU A 27 32.22 42.08 9.47
CA LEU A 27 32.18 42.32 8.03
C LEU A 27 32.21 40.99 7.28
N ASP A 28 31.26 40.83 6.36
CA ASP A 28 31.27 39.75 5.38
C ASP A 28 30.73 40.25 4.03
N SER A 29 31.41 39.83 2.97
CA SER A 29 31.14 40.23 1.60
C SER A 29 30.26 39.26 0.83
N ASP A 30 29.84 38.14 1.45
CA ASP A 30 28.99 37.14 0.82
C ASP A 30 27.76 37.77 0.15
N LYS A 31 27.46 37.30 -1.06
CA LYS A 31 26.37 37.80 -1.91
C LYS A 31 25.41 36.66 -2.24
N PRO A 32 24.11 36.96 -2.42
CA PRO A 32 23.21 36.01 -3.06
C PRO A 32 23.79 35.59 -4.43
N PRO A 33 23.59 34.34 -4.86
CA PRO A 33 24.03 33.85 -6.18
C PRO A 33 23.15 34.44 -7.29
N VAL A 34 23.22 35.76 -7.51
CA VAL A 34 22.36 36.50 -8.46
C VAL A 34 22.47 35.96 -9.89
N GLU A 35 23.67 35.52 -10.29
CA GLU A 35 23.88 34.90 -11.60
C GLU A 35 23.07 33.62 -11.79
N ALA A 36 22.92 32.81 -10.73
CA ALA A 36 22.10 31.61 -10.77
C ALA A 36 20.60 31.94 -10.93
N TYR A 37 20.13 33.12 -10.53
CA TYR A 37 18.73 33.55 -10.67
C TYR A 37 18.39 34.08 -12.05
N ARG A 38 19.39 34.51 -12.81
CA ARG A 38 19.20 35.22 -14.08
C ARG A 38 19.33 34.32 -15.31
N THR A 39 19.71 33.05 -15.16
CA THR A 39 19.80 32.07 -16.26
C THR A 39 18.42 31.72 -16.82
N GLU A 40 18.35 31.29 -18.09
CA GLU A 40 17.10 30.84 -18.71
C GLU A 40 16.52 29.61 -18.00
N GLU A 41 17.37 28.65 -17.60
CA GLU A 41 16.96 27.47 -16.81
C GLU A 41 16.28 27.86 -15.48
N SER A 42 16.78 28.88 -14.79
CA SER A 42 16.18 29.37 -13.53
C SER A 42 14.91 30.17 -13.75
N ARG A 43 14.73 30.80 -14.92
CA ARG A 43 13.49 31.51 -15.27
C ARG A 43 12.37 30.55 -15.70
N GLY A 44 12.74 29.40 -16.28
CA GLY A 44 11.81 28.33 -16.66
C GLY A 44 11.50 27.33 -15.54
N PHE A 45 12.26 27.32 -14.45
CA PHE A 45 12.11 26.32 -13.39
C PHE A 45 10.68 26.19 -12.85
N SER A 46 10.11 25.00 -13.03
CA SER A 46 8.84 24.60 -12.46
C SER A 46 9.01 23.35 -11.59
N SER A 47 8.51 23.40 -10.35
CA SER A 47 8.47 22.21 -9.48
C SER A 47 7.66 21.05 -10.08
N ASN A 48 6.73 21.36 -11.00
CA ASN A 48 5.95 20.35 -11.69
C ASN A 48 6.78 19.61 -12.74
N GLU A 49 7.72 20.29 -13.41
CA GLU A 49 8.61 19.67 -14.39
C GLU A 49 9.59 18.71 -13.70
N VAL A 50 10.15 19.11 -12.55
CA VAL A 50 11.01 18.21 -11.76
C VAL A 50 10.24 16.95 -11.36
N MET A 51 8.99 17.11 -10.90
CA MET A 51 8.14 15.98 -10.52
C MET A 51 7.80 15.08 -11.72
N SER A 52 7.46 15.68 -12.86
CA SER A 52 7.15 14.94 -14.10
C SER A 52 8.36 14.14 -14.56
N ASN A 53 9.53 14.78 -14.68
CA ASN A 53 10.76 14.11 -15.10
C ASN A 53 11.15 12.97 -14.15
N SER A 54 10.95 13.15 -12.84
CA SER A 54 11.19 12.12 -11.83
C SER A 54 10.25 10.93 -12.03
N MET A 55 8.99 11.19 -12.36
CA MET A 55 7.98 10.17 -12.62
C MET A 55 8.25 9.42 -13.93
N ASP A 56 8.59 10.15 -14.99
CA ASP A 56 8.92 9.56 -16.29
C ASP A 56 10.13 8.64 -16.21
N ASN A 57 11.18 9.06 -15.48
CA ASN A 57 12.35 8.23 -15.24
C ASN A 57 12.02 6.99 -14.40
N PHE A 58 11.18 7.13 -13.38
CA PHE A 58 10.71 6.00 -12.58
C PHE A 58 9.92 4.99 -13.42
N LEU A 59 8.96 5.45 -14.22
CA LEU A 59 8.10 4.58 -15.02
C LEU A 59 8.83 3.95 -16.23
N ALA A 60 9.92 4.57 -16.70
CA ALA A 60 10.71 4.04 -17.82
C ALA A 60 11.34 2.66 -17.54
N ASP A 61 11.80 2.42 -16.31
CA ASP A 61 12.23 1.09 -15.85
C ASP A 61 11.98 0.96 -14.35
N SER A 62 10.73 0.68 -14.00
CA SER A 62 10.25 0.65 -12.62
C SER A 62 10.78 -0.53 -11.80
N SER A 63 11.44 -1.49 -12.45
CA SER A 63 12.09 -2.63 -11.79
C SER A 63 13.43 -2.26 -11.16
N THR A 64 14.15 -1.31 -11.76
CA THR A 64 15.46 -0.84 -11.28
C THR A 64 15.45 0.59 -10.79
N ASN A 65 14.55 1.42 -11.33
CA ASN A 65 14.52 2.84 -11.04
C ASN A 65 13.66 3.10 -9.81
N ASP A 66 14.27 3.85 -8.88
CA ASP A 66 13.57 4.39 -7.74
C ASP A 66 12.93 5.73 -8.09
N PHE A 67 11.72 5.95 -7.57
CA PHE A 67 11.11 7.27 -7.64
C PHE A 67 11.93 8.24 -6.80
N SER A 68 12.57 9.20 -7.45
CA SER A 68 13.41 10.19 -6.76
C SER A 68 13.24 11.58 -7.33
N VAL A 69 13.04 12.54 -6.43
CA VAL A 69 12.97 13.96 -6.73
C VAL A 69 14.28 14.59 -6.32
N GLU A 70 15.04 15.06 -7.30
CA GLU A 70 16.30 15.79 -7.10
C GLU A 70 16.12 17.28 -7.33
N LEU A 71 16.58 18.09 -6.38
CA LEU A 71 16.64 19.54 -6.49
C LEU A 71 18.10 19.98 -6.34
N THR A 72 18.63 20.66 -7.35
CA THR A 72 19.95 21.28 -7.25
C THR A 72 19.90 22.49 -6.31
N GLN A 73 21.06 22.88 -5.78
CA GLN A 73 21.20 24.09 -4.97
C GLN A 73 20.68 25.33 -5.71
N ASP A 74 20.93 25.43 -7.01
CA ASP A 74 20.49 26.58 -7.82
C ASP A 74 18.97 26.58 -7.97
N GLN A 75 18.35 25.41 -8.16
CA GLN A 75 16.89 25.28 -8.18
C GLN A 75 16.25 25.68 -6.83
N ILE A 76 16.82 25.23 -5.70
CA ILE A 76 16.36 25.63 -4.37
C ILE A 76 16.49 27.15 -4.19
N ASN A 77 17.62 27.73 -4.59
CA ASN A 77 17.87 29.16 -4.47
C ASN A 77 16.94 29.98 -5.39
N THR A 78 16.62 29.47 -6.58
CA THR A 78 15.62 30.06 -7.48
C THR A 78 14.23 30.06 -6.85
N MET A 79 13.82 28.99 -6.16
CA MET A 79 12.56 28.97 -5.41
C MET A 79 12.52 30.00 -4.27
N ILE A 80 13.64 30.17 -3.57
CA ILE A 80 13.77 31.22 -2.54
C ILE A 80 13.64 32.59 -3.18
N TYR A 81 14.36 32.84 -4.28
CA TYR A 81 14.31 34.09 -5.03
C TYR A 81 12.86 34.43 -5.46
N GLN A 82 12.14 33.49 -6.07
CA GLN A 82 10.75 33.66 -6.47
C GLN A 82 9.85 34.03 -5.27
N THR A 83 10.09 33.43 -4.10
CA THR A 83 9.35 33.74 -2.87
C THR A 83 9.66 35.15 -2.37
N LEU A 84 10.93 35.57 -2.41
CA LEU A 84 11.34 36.93 -2.02
C LEU A 84 10.72 38.00 -2.94
N LYS A 85 10.56 37.70 -4.23
CA LYS A 85 9.85 38.59 -5.17
C LYS A 85 8.38 38.79 -4.84
N GLU A 86 7.73 37.84 -4.15
CA GLU A 86 6.35 38.04 -3.67
C GLU A 86 6.27 39.20 -2.66
N THR A 87 7.37 39.51 -1.96
CA THR A 87 7.46 40.66 -1.03
C THR A 87 7.83 41.96 -1.74
N ASN A 88 8.75 41.90 -2.72
CA ASN A 88 9.10 43.03 -3.57
C ASN A 88 9.23 42.58 -5.03
N ALA A 89 8.25 42.94 -5.86
CA ALA A 89 8.21 42.54 -7.27
C ALA A 89 9.43 43.02 -8.08
N ASN A 90 10.04 44.14 -7.67
CA ASN A 90 11.21 44.72 -8.32
C ASN A 90 12.54 44.14 -7.83
N TYR A 91 12.53 43.19 -6.89
CA TYR A 91 13.73 42.60 -6.32
C TYR A 91 14.63 41.94 -7.39
N LEU A 92 15.86 42.46 -7.51
CA LEU A 92 16.92 42.07 -8.46
C LEU A 92 16.50 42.10 -9.95
N ILE A 93 15.46 42.86 -10.30
CA ILE A 93 15.04 43.03 -11.70
C ILE A 93 16.13 43.72 -12.55
N ASP A 94 16.94 44.56 -11.90
CA ASP A 94 18.14 45.21 -12.44
C ASP A 94 19.18 45.39 -11.32
N ASP A 95 20.29 46.06 -11.64
CA ASP A 95 21.39 46.31 -10.70
C ASP A 95 21.26 47.66 -9.97
N SER A 96 20.07 48.29 -9.98
CA SER A 96 19.85 49.55 -9.27
C SER A 96 19.86 49.38 -7.76
N ALA A 97 20.23 50.45 -7.05
CA ALA A 97 20.32 50.45 -5.59
C ALA A 97 18.97 50.24 -4.89
N ASP A 98 17.86 50.61 -5.55
CA ASP A 98 16.51 50.48 -5.02
C ASP A 98 15.96 49.06 -5.20
N ASN A 99 16.40 48.34 -6.24
CA ASN A 99 15.97 46.97 -6.53
C ASN A 99 16.83 45.90 -5.82
N LYS A 100 17.88 46.32 -5.11
CA LYS A 100 18.80 45.44 -4.37
C LYS A 100 18.16 44.72 -3.19
N TYR A 101 17.13 45.30 -2.57
CA TYR A 101 16.57 44.81 -1.30
C TYR A 101 15.18 44.21 -1.50
N PHE A 102 14.93 43.02 -0.96
CA PHE A 102 13.56 42.48 -0.97
C PHE A 102 12.71 43.09 0.16
N MET A 103 13.37 43.62 1.20
CA MET A 103 12.73 44.33 2.30
C MET A 103 13.66 45.44 2.80
N LYS A 104 13.10 46.59 3.13
CA LYS A 104 13.82 47.76 3.65
C LYS A 104 12.96 48.45 4.71
N THR A 105 13.58 48.90 5.79
CA THR A 105 12.91 49.68 6.84
C THR A 105 13.07 51.17 6.55
N ASP A 106 12.05 51.98 6.82
CA ASP A 106 12.10 53.44 6.57
C ASP A 106 12.61 54.28 7.75
N GLY A 107 13.09 53.64 8.82
CA GLY A 107 13.57 54.30 10.05
C GLY A 107 15.05 54.68 10.10
N ASP A 108 15.47 55.22 11.24
CA ASP A 108 16.89 55.43 11.62
C ASP A 108 17.21 54.55 12.85
N PRO A 109 18.07 53.51 12.72
CA PRO A 109 18.84 53.16 11.53
C PRO A 109 18.01 52.60 10.37
N GLN A 110 18.46 52.90 9.15
CA GLN A 110 17.87 52.35 7.93
C GLN A 110 18.53 51.02 7.61
N ILE A 111 17.75 49.93 7.55
CA ILE A 111 18.25 48.57 7.31
C ILE A 111 17.60 48.04 6.03
N GLY A 112 18.39 47.39 5.18
CA GLY A 112 17.94 46.69 3.99
C GLY A 112 18.35 45.23 4.01
N ILE A 113 17.43 44.33 3.71
CA ILE A 113 17.72 42.90 3.60
C ILE A 113 17.94 42.59 2.12
N VAL A 114 19.18 42.22 1.79
CA VAL A 114 19.61 42.02 0.40
C VAL A 114 19.08 40.72 -0.14
N GLY A 115 18.88 39.69 0.68
CA GLY A 115 18.39 38.39 0.21
C GLY A 115 18.74 37.26 1.16
N ALA A 116 18.18 36.09 0.86
CA ALA A 116 18.52 34.84 1.49
C ALA A 116 18.74 33.76 0.43
N TRP A 117 19.62 32.81 0.73
CA TRP A 117 19.95 31.69 -0.14
C TRP A 117 20.44 30.51 0.70
N THR A 118 20.59 29.37 0.05
CA THR A 118 21.09 28.14 0.65
C THR A 118 22.40 27.72 0.03
N LYS A 119 23.21 27.06 0.85
CA LYS A 119 24.39 26.32 0.44
C LYS A 119 24.25 24.89 0.92
N LEU A 120 24.33 23.93 0.01
CA LEU A 120 24.32 22.50 0.33
C LEU A 120 25.76 22.03 0.55
N GLN A 121 25.98 21.29 1.63
CA GLN A 121 27.29 20.72 1.96
C GLN A 121 27.09 19.40 2.68
N ASP A 122 27.32 18.30 1.97
CA ASP A 122 27.17 16.95 2.50
C ASP A 122 25.80 16.81 3.22
N ASP A 123 25.77 16.33 4.47
CA ASP A 123 24.54 16.17 5.27
C ASP A 123 23.97 17.48 5.87
N GLN A 124 24.39 18.64 5.34
CA GLN A 124 24.04 19.96 5.88
C GLN A 124 23.42 20.89 4.84
N ILE A 125 22.40 21.62 5.29
CA ILE A 125 21.86 22.79 4.60
C ILE A 125 22.29 24.02 5.39
N THR A 126 23.03 24.91 4.76
CA THR A 126 23.34 26.23 5.32
C THR A 126 22.44 27.28 4.70
N ILE A 127 21.59 27.90 5.51
CA ILE A 127 20.79 29.06 5.14
C ILE A 127 21.64 30.29 5.41
N LYS A 128 21.80 31.14 4.40
CA LYS A 128 22.48 32.44 4.51
C LYS A 128 21.51 33.55 4.21
N ALA A 129 21.60 34.65 4.95
CA ALA A 129 20.92 35.87 4.59
C ALA A 129 21.85 37.06 4.79
N ARG A 130 21.71 38.07 3.93
CA ARG A 130 22.52 39.29 3.99
C ARG A 130 21.67 40.47 4.40
N VAL A 131 22.20 41.24 5.35
CA VAL A 131 21.61 42.46 5.87
C VAL A 131 22.60 43.60 5.70
N ASP A 132 22.12 44.71 5.14
CA ASP A 132 22.88 45.94 4.99
C ASP A 132 22.29 47.00 5.94
N LEU A 133 23.15 47.62 6.75
CA LEU A 133 22.88 48.90 7.38
C LEU A 133 23.10 49.98 6.32
N ILE A 134 22.06 50.70 5.95
CA ILE A 134 22.07 51.72 4.89
C ILE A 134 22.38 53.10 5.49
N LYS A 135 21.83 53.40 6.68
CA LYS A 135 22.08 54.62 7.47
C LYS A 135 22.18 54.29 8.95
N PRO A 136 23.01 55.00 9.73
CA PRO A 136 23.85 56.15 9.34
C PRO A 136 25.16 55.78 8.65
N VAL A 137 25.60 54.52 8.73
CA VAL A 137 26.84 54.02 8.11
C VAL A 137 26.52 52.85 7.18
N LYS A 138 27.11 52.84 5.99
CA LYS A 138 26.97 51.72 5.03
C LYS A 138 27.80 50.52 5.48
N LEU A 139 27.15 49.53 6.07
CA LEU A 139 27.78 48.28 6.52
C LEU A 139 26.97 47.10 6.02
N SER A 140 27.65 46.00 5.73
CA SER A 140 27.03 44.74 5.30
C SER A 140 27.50 43.62 6.20
N THR A 141 26.57 42.78 6.63
CA THR A 141 26.87 41.50 7.26
C THR A 141 26.05 40.40 6.60
N SER A 142 26.54 39.18 6.73
CA SER A 142 25.73 37.98 6.52
C SER A 142 25.35 37.40 7.88
N VAL A 143 24.31 36.58 7.91
CA VAL A 143 24.08 35.60 8.97
C VAL A 143 23.93 34.26 8.30
N SER A 144 24.57 33.23 8.86
CA SER A 144 24.47 31.87 8.36
C SER A 144 24.08 30.90 9.46
N LEU A 145 23.11 30.03 9.14
CA LEU A 145 22.62 28.96 10.00
C LEU A 145 22.81 27.64 9.27
N SER A 146 23.66 26.77 9.80
CA SER A 146 23.91 25.43 9.27
C SER A 146 23.11 24.41 10.03
N PHE A 147 22.29 23.64 9.31
CA PHE A 147 21.47 22.57 9.86
C PHE A 147 21.96 21.24 9.33
N LYS A 148 22.29 20.33 10.24
CA LYS A 148 22.47 18.91 9.89
C LYS A 148 21.11 18.24 9.85
N ILE A 149 20.85 17.52 8.77
CA ILE A 149 19.64 16.73 8.65
C ILE A 149 19.95 15.27 8.96
N THR A 150 19.13 14.66 9.81
CA THR A 150 19.21 13.24 10.12
C THR A 150 17.87 12.60 9.79
N PHE A 151 17.87 11.76 8.76
CA PHE A 151 16.73 10.94 8.37
C PHE A 151 16.79 9.59 9.05
N ASN A 152 15.61 9.02 9.32
CA ASN A 152 15.47 7.72 9.97
C ASN A 152 16.27 7.68 11.27
N VAL A 153 15.90 8.58 12.20
CA VAL A 153 16.52 8.68 13.52
C VAL A 153 16.65 7.29 14.13
N ASP A 154 17.81 6.98 14.72
CA ASP A 154 18.05 5.68 15.35
C ASP A 154 16.89 5.29 16.27
N ASN A 155 16.33 4.10 16.02
CA ASN A 155 15.17 3.52 16.72
C ASN A 155 13.81 4.19 16.47
N ASP A 156 13.70 5.19 15.60
CA ASP A 156 12.41 5.73 15.15
C ASP A 156 12.45 6.15 13.66
N PRO A 157 12.13 5.22 12.74
CA PRO A 157 12.13 5.53 11.31
C PRO A 157 11.06 6.55 10.93
N LYS A 158 10.11 6.92 11.81
CA LYS A 158 9.09 7.94 11.52
C LYS A 158 9.62 9.35 11.61
N GLN A 159 10.76 9.54 12.27
CA GLN A 159 11.26 10.86 12.57
C GLN A 159 12.35 11.31 11.61
N MET A 160 12.35 12.61 11.32
CA MET A 160 13.47 13.35 10.78
C MET A 160 13.88 14.41 11.80
N LYS A 161 15.18 14.63 11.96
CA LYS A 161 15.72 15.70 12.82
C LYS A 161 16.46 16.74 11.98
N LEU A 162 16.14 18.01 12.24
CA LEU A 162 16.90 19.18 11.76
C LEU A 162 17.61 19.80 12.96
N LYS A 163 18.93 19.63 13.05
CA LYS A 163 19.72 20.13 14.18
C LYS A 163 20.62 21.28 13.74
N LEU A 164 20.51 22.43 14.40
CA LEU A 164 21.44 23.54 14.18
C LEU A 164 22.85 23.13 14.66
N THR A 165 23.79 23.02 13.73
CA THR A 165 25.20 22.71 14.04
C THR A 165 26.02 23.97 14.24
N GLN A 166 25.71 25.04 13.52
CA GLN A 166 26.49 26.26 13.52
C GLN A 166 25.60 27.47 13.23
N ALA A 167 25.79 28.55 13.98
CA ALA A 167 25.26 29.87 13.66
C ALA A 167 26.42 30.86 13.58
N LYS A 168 26.42 31.76 12.58
CA LYS A 168 27.46 32.80 12.41
C LYS A 168 26.85 34.12 11.99
N ILE A 169 27.51 35.22 12.34
CA ILE A 169 27.27 36.57 11.80
C ILE A 169 28.58 37.05 11.22
N GLY A 170 28.56 37.32 9.92
CA GLY A 170 29.75 37.37 9.10
C GLY A 170 30.66 36.18 9.39
N ASN A 171 31.87 36.47 9.86
CA ASN A 171 32.85 35.45 10.22
C ASN A 171 32.83 35.00 11.69
N LEU A 172 31.97 35.60 12.53
CA LEU A 172 31.93 35.31 13.96
C LEU A 172 30.94 34.19 14.28
N PRO A 173 31.36 33.10 14.95
CA PRO A 173 30.42 32.09 15.45
C PRO A 173 29.55 32.67 16.57
N LEU A 174 28.25 32.39 16.52
CA LEU A 174 27.30 32.77 17.55
C LEU A 174 27.04 31.59 18.50
N PRO A 175 27.27 31.78 19.81
CA PRO A 175 26.71 30.88 20.80
C PRO A 175 25.18 30.89 20.75
N ARG A 176 24.55 29.73 20.91
CA ARG A 176 23.08 29.59 20.92
C ARG A 176 22.41 30.47 21.98
N SER A 177 23.03 30.60 23.15
CA SER A 177 22.55 31.45 24.24
C SER A 177 22.41 32.91 23.81
N LEU A 178 23.34 33.41 23.00
CA LEU A 178 23.30 34.76 22.47
C LEU A 178 22.15 34.93 21.48
N VAL A 179 21.91 33.94 20.61
CA VAL A 179 20.78 33.95 19.66
C VAL A 179 19.43 33.97 20.39
N ASN A 180 19.28 33.16 21.45
CA ASN A 180 18.07 33.16 22.29
C ASN A 180 17.84 34.52 22.96
N THR A 181 18.87 35.07 23.60
CA THR A 181 18.79 36.39 24.27
C THR A 181 18.40 37.49 23.29
N ILE A 182 18.94 37.43 22.08
CA ILE A 182 18.65 38.36 21.00
C ILE A 182 17.16 38.31 20.61
N ALA A 183 16.65 37.11 20.36
CA ALA A 183 15.27 36.94 19.93
C ALA A 183 14.27 37.34 21.03
N GLU A 184 14.55 36.96 22.28
CA GLU A 184 13.77 37.39 23.45
C GLU A 184 13.73 38.92 23.58
N LYS A 185 14.87 39.59 23.46
CA LYS A 185 14.95 41.06 23.51
C LYS A 185 14.22 41.76 22.36
N ALA A 186 14.14 41.10 21.21
CA ALA A 186 13.40 41.60 20.06
C ALA A 186 11.89 41.24 20.11
N GLY A 187 11.42 40.62 21.19
CA GLY A 187 10.02 40.19 21.36
C GLY A 187 9.63 39.00 20.48
N PHE A 188 10.61 38.25 19.98
CA PHE A 188 10.41 37.11 19.10
C PHE A 188 10.63 35.79 19.85
N ASP A 189 9.54 35.10 20.13
CA ASP A 189 9.59 33.75 20.68
C ASP A 189 9.87 32.74 19.56
N ILE A 190 11.15 32.37 19.41
CA ILE A 190 11.63 31.39 18.42
C ILE A 190 10.85 30.08 18.54
N LYS A 191 10.63 29.59 19.77
CA LYS A 191 9.96 28.31 19.99
C LYS A 191 8.52 28.39 19.52
N THR A 192 7.78 29.40 19.95
CA THR A 192 6.38 29.58 19.52
C THR A 192 6.26 29.72 17.99
N GLN A 193 7.18 30.44 17.34
CA GLN A 193 7.12 30.64 15.88
C GLN A 193 7.47 29.36 15.11
N LEU A 194 8.48 28.60 15.56
CA LEU A 194 8.83 27.32 14.96
C LEU A 194 7.79 26.24 15.27
N ASP A 195 7.19 26.19 16.45
CA ASP A 195 6.10 25.26 16.76
C ASP A 195 4.83 25.58 15.96
N LYS A 196 4.53 26.87 15.75
CA LYS A 196 3.47 27.31 14.81
C LYS A 196 3.80 26.88 13.38
N PHE A 197 5.06 27.00 12.96
CA PHE A 197 5.49 26.48 11.67
C PHE A 197 5.31 24.96 11.60
N LEU A 198 5.64 24.24 12.67
CA LEU A 198 5.50 22.79 12.79
C LEU A 198 4.04 22.32 12.99
N THR A 199 3.09 23.23 12.80
CA THR A 199 1.65 23.01 12.86
C THR A 199 0.99 23.56 11.60
N LYS A 200 0.20 22.75 10.91
CA LYS A 200 -0.59 23.21 9.76
C LYS A 200 -2.00 22.64 9.86
N ASP A 201 -3.00 23.49 9.64
CA ASP A 201 -4.42 23.11 9.69
C ASP A 201 -4.82 22.41 11.02
N GLY A 202 -4.25 22.87 12.14
CA GLY A 202 -4.48 22.31 13.47
C GLY A 202 -3.72 21.01 13.77
N VAL A 203 -3.01 20.44 12.80
CA VAL A 203 -2.22 19.21 12.96
C VAL A 203 -0.77 19.57 13.22
N LYS A 204 -0.28 19.27 14.43
CA LYS A 204 1.14 19.36 14.80
C LYS A 204 1.89 18.15 14.24
N PHE A 205 2.82 18.38 13.31
CA PHE A 205 3.62 17.33 12.67
C PHE A 205 5.09 17.37 13.09
N GLY A 206 5.48 18.27 14.00
CA GLY A 206 6.80 18.28 14.58
C GLY A 206 6.87 19.12 15.85
N GLU A 207 8.01 19.07 16.52
CA GLU A 207 8.28 19.86 17.73
C GLU A 207 9.67 20.48 17.65
N PHE A 208 9.82 21.69 18.20
CA PHE A 208 11.10 22.36 18.31
C PHE A 208 11.61 22.38 19.76
N ASP A 209 12.81 21.83 19.95
CA ASP A 209 13.58 21.95 21.19
C ASP A 209 14.56 23.13 21.06
N GLN A 210 14.29 24.18 21.84
CA GLN A 210 15.09 25.41 21.86
C GLN A 210 16.43 25.26 22.60
N GLU A 211 16.58 24.31 23.52
CA GLU A 211 17.85 24.09 24.22
C GLU A 211 18.86 23.45 23.27
N THR A 212 18.41 22.40 22.56
CA THR A 212 19.27 21.68 21.63
C THR A 212 19.26 22.26 20.21
N TRP A 213 18.36 23.21 19.93
CA TRP A 213 18.06 23.75 18.60
C TRP A 213 17.81 22.62 17.59
N THR A 214 16.91 21.72 17.96
CA THR A 214 16.54 20.55 17.16
C THR A 214 15.06 20.59 16.85
N ALA A 215 14.69 20.62 15.57
CA ALA A 215 13.32 20.33 15.16
C ALA A 215 13.19 18.83 14.87
N THR A 216 12.25 18.18 15.54
CA THR A 216 11.91 16.76 15.30
C THR A 216 10.60 16.72 14.54
N ILE A 217 10.59 16.09 13.37
CA ILE A 217 9.48 16.09 12.41
C ILE A 217 9.00 14.65 12.23
N ASP A 218 7.69 14.44 12.42
CA ASP A 218 6.99 13.20 12.10
C ASP A 218 6.66 13.19 10.60
N LYS A 219 7.30 12.28 9.86
CA LYS A 219 7.18 12.18 8.40
C LYS A 219 5.76 11.84 7.96
N ILE A 220 5.05 10.99 8.71
CA ILE A 220 3.69 10.54 8.36
C ILE A 220 2.72 11.71 8.53
N LYS A 221 2.80 12.42 9.65
CA LYS A 221 1.99 13.63 9.87
C LYS A 221 2.33 14.73 8.89
N LEU A 222 3.61 14.90 8.53
CA LEU A 222 4.04 15.86 7.52
C LEU A 222 3.38 15.56 6.17
N VAL A 223 3.41 14.31 5.70
CA VAL A 223 2.72 13.91 4.45
C VAL A 223 1.22 14.19 4.55
N LYS A 224 0.59 13.85 5.69
CA LYS A 224 -0.83 14.09 5.92
C LYS A 224 -1.19 15.58 5.77
N VAL A 225 -0.42 16.51 6.32
CA VAL A 225 -0.71 17.97 6.21
C VAL A 225 -0.32 18.58 4.86
N MET A 226 0.54 17.90 4.08
CA MET A 226 0.91 18.34 2.73
C MET A 226 -0.16 18.02 1.69
N MET A 227 -1.04 17.04 1.97
CA MET A 227 -2.07 16.59 1.05
C MET A 227 -3.44 17.17 1.44
N THR A 228 -4.22 17.55 0.43
CA THR A 228 -5.59 18.06 0.58
C THR A 228 -6.54 17.25 -0.29
N GLY A 229 -7.74 16.95 0.21
CA GLY A 229 -8.80 16.25 -0.53
C GLY A 229 -8.97 14.77 -0.19
N SER A 230 -9.77 14.06 -0.99
CA SER A 230 -10.20 12.67 -0.74
C SER A 230 -9.07 11.63 -0.75
N GLY A 231 -7.90 11.94 -1.31
CA GLY A 231 -6.72 11.05 -1.34
C GLY A 231 -5.81 11.12 -0.10
N GLN A 232 -6.13 11.98 0.89
CA GLN A 232 -5.24 12.25 2.03
C GLN A 232 -4.96 11.00 2.89
N GLN A 233 -5.99 10.18 3.16
CA GLN A 233 -5.86 8.97 3.98
C GLN A 233 -5.04 7.90 3.25
N ALA A 234 -5.27 7.71 1.95
CA ALA A 234 -4.50 6.79 1.12
C ALA A 234 -3.01 7.15 1.10
N MET A 235 -2.67 8.42 0.89
CA MET A 235 -1.28 8.85 0.89
C MET A 235 -0.63 8.77 2.28
N ALA A 236 -1.39 9.01 3.36
CA ALA A 236 -0.89 8.87 4.73
C ALA A 236 -0.57 7.41 5.07
N THR A 237 -1.43 6.48 4.67
CA THR A 237 -1.22 5.04 4.84
C THR A 237 -0.03 4.55 4.00
N LEU A 238 0.07 4.98 2.73
CA LEU A 238 1.26 4.67 1.92
C LEU A 238 2.53 5.23 2.59
N ALA A 239 2.52 6.49 3.01
CA ALA A 239 3.66 7.08 3.71
C ALA A 239 4.02 6.33 5.00
N LYS A 240 3.03 5.83 5.75
CA LYS A 240 3.20 4.98 6.92
C LYS A 240 3.97 3.70 6.56
N VAL A 241 3.47 2.95 5.56
CA VAL A 241 4.09 1.72 5.06
C VAL A 241 5.53 1.96 4.59
N LEU A 242 5.74 2.98 3.75
CA LEU A 242 7.07 3.32 3.21
C LEU A 242 8.06 3.73 4.31
N THR A 243 7.55 4.44 5.32
CA THR A 243 8.35 4.93 6.44
C THR A 243 8.78 3.81 7.37
N TYR A 244 7.87 2.94 7.80
CA TYR A 244 8.20 1.81 8.68
C TYR A 244 9.20 0.84 8.05
N ASN A 245 9.11 0.66 6.74
CA ASN A 245 10.00 -0.22 5.98
C ASN A 245 11.30 0.47 5.53
N LYS A 246 11.58 1.70 6.00
CA LYS A 246 12.79 2.48 5.66
C LYS A 246 13.00 2.65 4.15
N LEU A 247 11.92 2.71 3.38
CA LEU A 247 11.95 2.90 1.93
C LEU A 247 11.98 4.38 1.54
N LEU A 248 11.64 5.27 2.46
CA LEU A 248 11.73 6.71 2.24
C LEU A 248 13.06 7.27 2.76
N ASN A 249 13.89 7.73 1.84
CA ASN A 249 15.22 8.25 2.09
C ASN A 249 15.33 9.70 1.62
N VAL A 250 16.17 10.48 2.30
CA VAL A 250 16.59 11.79 1.82
C VAL A 250 18.08 11.91 2.03
N SER A 251 18.75 12.34 0.98
CA SER A 251 20.17 12.60 0.98
C SER A 251 20.44 14.02 0.53
N ILE A 252 21.50 14.60 1.08
CA ILE A 252 22.03 15.88 0.65
C ILE A 252 23.49 15.64 0.32
N ASP A 253 23.90 16.19 -0.81
CA ASP A 253 25.29 16.22 -1.22
C ASP A 253 25.75 17.68 -1.42
N LYS A 254 26.94 17.87 -2.01
CA LYS A 254 27.54 19.19 -2.20
C LYS A 254 26.77 20.11 -3.16
N SER A 255 25.86 19.59 -3.97
CA SER A 255 25.13 20.39 -4.97
C SER A 255 23.64 20.04 -5.10
N LYS A 256 23.15 18.98 -4.46
CA LYS A 256 21.79 18.47 -4.62
C LYS A 256 21.15 18.03 -3.30
N PHE A 257 19.85 18.24 -3.23
CA PHE A 257 18.94 17.63 -2.28
C PHE A 257 18.16 16.54 -3.04
N LYS A 258 18.13 15.31 -2.52
CA LYS A 258 17.40 14.19 -3.13
C LYS A 258 16.42 13.61 -2.13
N LEU A 259 15.15 13.55 -2.51
CA LEU A 259 14.12 12.75 -1.85
C LEU A 259 13.91 11.49 -2.68
N GLN A 260 14.23 10.32 -2.13
CA GLN A 260 14.15 9.03 -2.82
C GLN A 260 13.18 8.11 -2.10
N LEU A 261 12.30 7.49 -2.86
CA LEU A 261 11.52 6.34 -2.48
C LEU A 261 12.15 5.13 -3.15
N ASP A 262 12.63 4.16 -2.35
CA ASP A 262 13.18 2.88 -2.82
C ASP A 262 12.07 1.98 -3.41
N SER A 263 11.34 2.47 -4.42
CA SER A 263 10.18 1.85 -5.04
C SER A 263 10.51 0.57 -5.80
N SER A 264 11.75 0.42 -6.27
CA SER A 264 12.23 -0.82 -6.89
C SER A 264 12.09 -2.02 -5.95
N LYS A 265 12.24 -1.84 -4.63
CA LYS A 265 12.04 -2.91 -3.62
C LYS A 265 10.59 -3.37 -3.47
N LEU A 266 9.65 -2.55 -3.96
CA LEU A 266 8.23 -2.88 -4.01
C LEU A 266 7.85 -3.50 -5.36
N TYR A 267 8.71 -3.40 -6.37
CA TYR A 267 8.44 -3.96 -7.69
C TYR A 267 8.35 -5.48 -7.59
N LEU A 268 7.26 -6.02 -8.14
CA LEU A 268 7.08 -7.45 -8.30
C LEU A 268 6.08 -7.66 -9.42
N ASN A 269 6.58 -8.09 -10.58
CA ASN A 269 5.79 -8.43 -11.74
C ASN A 269 5.71 -9.94 -11.88
N GLU A 270 4.74 -10.53 -11.18
CA GLU A 270 4.42 -11.94 -11.31
C GLU A 270 3.22 -12.10 -12.23
N THR A 271 3.23 -13.16 -13.02
CA THR A 271 2.04 -13.54 -13.79
C THR A 271 1.06 -14.17 -12.82
N LEU A 272 -0.08 -13.52 -12.60
CA LEU A 272 -1.15 -14.08 -11.79
C LEU A 272 -1.97 -15.08 -12.62
N ASN A 273 -2.41 -16.17 -11.98
CA ASN A 273 -3.25 -17.20 -12.58
C ASN A 273 -4.71 -16.75 -12.69
N HIS A 274 -4.96 -15.68 -13.43
CA HIS A 274 -6.32 -15.20 -13.65
C HIS A 274 -7.17 -16.25 -14.37
N VAL A 275 -8.47 -16.27 -14.03
CA VAL A 275 -9.43 -17.18 -14.65
C VAL A 275 -9.55 -16.82 -16.14
N PRO A 276 -9.25 -17.77 -17.06
CA PRO A 276 -9.45 -17.54 -18.48
C PRO A 276 -10.91 -17.21 -18.79
N GLU A 277 -11.16 -16.31 -19.75
CA GLU A 277 -12.52 -15.81 -20.04
C GLU A 277 -13.54 -16.93 -20.25
N HIS A 278 -13.19 -17.97 -21.01
CA HIS A 278 -14.05 -19.13 -21.29
C HIS A 278 -14.34 -20.02 -20.07
N LYS A 279 -13.67 -19.80 -18.94
CA LYS A 279 -13.88 -20.52 -17.67
C LYS A 279 -14.53 -19.65 -16.60
N LYS A 280 -14.81 -18.38 -16.87
CA LYS A 280 -15.42 -17.47 -15.91
C LYS A 280 -16.87 -17.85 -15.65
N LEU A 281 -17.34 -17.53 -14.45
CA LEU A 281 -18.75 -17.60 -14.11
C LEU A 281 -19.38 -16.26 -14.51
N HIS A 282 -20.32 -16.29 -15.45
CA HIS A 282 -21.02 -15.11 -15.94
C HIS A 282 -22.34 -14.90 -15.19
N THR A 283 -23.00 -15.99 -14.79
CA THR A 283 -24.33 -15.94 -14.15
C THR A 283 -24.36 -16.58 -12.75
N ALA A 284 -25.35 -16.18 -11.94
CA ALA A 284 -25.59 -16.83 -10.65
C ALA A 284 -25.92 -18.32 -10.81
N GLN A 285 -26.59 -18.69 -11.90
CA GLN A 285 -26.94 -20.07 -12.21
C GLN A 285 -25.69 -20.94 -12.47
N GLU A 286 -24.70 -20.44 -13.19
CA GLU A 286 -23.42 -21.15 -13.40
C GLU A 286 -22.65 -21.33 -12.08
N LYS A 287 -22.65 -20.29 -11.24
CA LYS A 287 -22.05 -20.35 -9.90
C LYS A 287 -22.77 -21.39 -9.02
N ASP A 288 -24.11 -21.40 -9.02
CA ASP A 288 -24.90 -22.37 -8.26
C ASP A 288 -24.70 -23.80 -8.80
N ALA A 289 -24.64 -23.99 -10.12
CA ALA A 289 -24.38 -25.29 -10.74
C ALA A 289 -22.98 -25.83 -10.38
N MET A 290 -21.96 -24.97 -10.36
CA MET A 290 -20.61 -25.35 -9.92
C MET A 290 -20.58 -25.73 -8.44
N LEU A 291 -21.30 -25.01 -7.57
CA LEU A 291 -21.39 -25.36 -6.16
C LEU A 291 -22.17 -26.66 -5.95
N GLN A 292 -23.23 -26.89 -6.72
CA GLN A 292 -24.02 -28.14 -6.69
C GLN A 292 -23.20 -29.35 -7.16
N SER A 293 -22.38 -29.21 -8.20
CA SER A 293 -21.52 -30.32 -8.64
C SER A 293 -20.55 -30.74 -7.52
N LYS A 294 -20.04 -29.78 -6.74
CA LYS A 294 -19.24 -30.06 -5.54
C LYS A 294 -20.01 -30.76 -4.42
N GLY A 295 -21.34 -30.65 -4.39
CA GLY A 295 -22.18 -31.37 -3.44
C GLY A 295 -22.22 -32.86 -3.78
N ALA A 296 -22.34 -33.18 -5.07
CA ALA A 296 -22.21 -34.56 -5.55
C ALA A 296 -20.80 -35.12 -5.29
N THR A 297 -19.77 -34.29 -5.51
CA THR A 297 -18.38 -34.60 -5.17
C THR A 297 -18.19 -34.90 -3.67
N MET A 298 -18.87 -34.16 -2.80
CA MET A 298 -18.81 -34.35 -1.35
C MET A 298 -19.26 -35.75 -0.95
N LEU A 299 -20.31 -36.26 -1.58
CA LEU A 299 -20.81 -37.62 -1.35
C LEU A 299 -19.79 -38.65 -1.85
N LEU A 300 -19.23 -38.49 -3.04
CA LEU A 300 -18.22 -39.41 -3.58
C LEU A 300 -16.91 -39.40 -2.75
N SER A 301 -16.55 -38.27 -2.15
CA SER A 301 -15.36 -38.17 -1.30
C SER A 301 -15.42 -39.04 -0.04
N SER A 302 -16.63 -39.42 0.36
CA SER A 302 -16.89 -40.26 1.52
C SER A 302 -16.30 -41.68 1.36
N LEU A 303 -16.04 -42.10 0.12
CA LEU A 303 -15.42 -43.38 -0.22
C LEU A 303 -13.95 -43.46 0.22
N GLY A 304 -13.24 -42.32 0.23
CA GLY A 304 -11.83 -42.17 0.62
C GLY A 304 -11.57 -41.79 2.07
N GLY A 305 -12.63 -41.72 2.89
CA GLY A 305 -12.61 -41.05 4.17
C GLY A 305 -12.55 -41.92 5.41
N VAL A 306 -12.28 -41.28 6.55
CA VAL A 306 -12.61 -41.84 7.85
C VAL A 306 -14.13 -41.97 7.94
N ALA A 307 -14.64 -43.10 8.43
CA ALA A 307 -16.08 -43.32 8.58
C ALA A 307 -16.76 -42.16 9.34
N GLY A 308 -17.80 -41.57 8.73
CA GLY A 308 -18.51 -40.41 9.28
C GLY A 308 -17.93 -39.04 8.92
N GLU A 309 -16.89 -38.97 8.07
CA GLU A 309 -16.39 -37.71 7.50
C GLU A 309 -16.72 -37.57 6.00
N LEU A 310 -16.95 -36.33 5.58
CA LEU A 310 -17.15 -35.93 4.18
C LEU A 310 -16.13 -34.84 3.80
N TYR A 311 -15.71 -34.80 2.55
CA TYR A 311 -14.72 -33.84 2.05
C TYR A 311 -15.19 -33.09 0.81
N VAL A 312 -14.90 -31.80 0.73
CA VAL A 312 -15.05 -31.04 -0.51
C VAL A 312 -13.68 -30.52 -0.91
N ASN A 313 -13.21 -30.94 -2.09
CA ASN A 313 -12.01 -30.39 -2.69
C ASN A 313 -12.39 -29.22 -3.60
N LEU A 314 -11.78 -28.07 -3.33
CA LEU A 314 -11.80 -26.92 -4.22
C LEU A 314 -10.41 -26.75 -4.81
N SER A 315 -10.32 -26.83 -6.13
CA SER A 315 -9.10 -26.45 -6.84
C SER A 315 -8.87 -24.94 -6.75
N GLU A 316 -7.61 -24.53 -6.89
CA GLU A 316 -7.22 -23.12 -7.02
C GLU A 316 -8.05 -22.39 -8.08
N LEU A 317 -8.27 -23.04 -9.23
CA LEU A 317 -9.08 -22.50 -10.32
C LEU A 317 -10.53 -22.22 -9.89
N GLU A 318 -11.14 -23.10 -9.11
CA GLU A 318 -12.53 -22.94 -8.67
C GLU A 318 -12.68 -21.83 -7.64
N ILE A 319 -11.71 -21.72 -6.72
CA ILE A 319 -11.65 -20.61 -5.77
C ILE A 319 -11.51 -19.29 -6.54
N ASN A 320 -10.63 -19.25 -7.55
CA ASN A 320 -10.43 -18.07 -8.40
C ASN A 320 -11.66 -17.72 -9.24
N LYS A 321 -12.43 -18.71 -9.72
CA LYS A 321 -13.73 -18.49 -10.40
C LYS A 321 -14.74 -17.80 -9.48
N LEU A 322 -14.84 -18.25 -8.23
CA LEU A 322 -15.72 -17.63 -7.24
C LEU A 322 -15.27 -16.20 -6.96
N LEU A 323 -13.97 -16.00 -6.72
CA LEU A 323 -13.40 -14.69 -6.42
C LEU A 323 -13.64 -13.69 -7.57
N ASP A 324 -13.40 -14.10 -8.81
CA ASP A 324 -13.70 -13.31 -10.02
C ASP A 324 -15.19 -12.95 -10.09
N PHE A 325 -16.10 -13.92 -9.90
CA PHE A 325 -17.53 -13.68 -9.91
C PHE A 325 -17.99 -12.60 -8.92
N TYR A 326 -17.46 -12.63 -7.68
CA TYR A 326 -17.84 -11.67 -6.64
C TYR A 326 -17.19 -10.29 -6.79
N LEU A 327 -16.02 -10.20 -7.44
CA LEU A 327 -15.24 -8.96 -7.52
C LEU A 327 -15.28 -8.26 -8.89
N ARG A 328 -15.76 -8.92 -9.95
CA ARG A 328 -15.77 -8.40 -11.33
C ARG A 328 -16.46 -7.04 -11.51
N ASP A 329 -17.48 -6.75 -10.72
CA ASP A 329 -18.28 -5.52 -10.84
C ASP A 329 -17.70 -4.35 -10.03
N GLN A 330 -16.56 -4.56 -9.36
CA GLN A 330 -15.89 -3.52 -8.59
C GLN A 330 -14.94 -2.76 -9.51
N ALA A 331 -15.25 -1.50 -9.78
CA ALA A 331 -14.31 -0.61 -10.46
C ALA A 331 -13.11 -0.36 -9.54
N LEU A 332 -12.00 -1.08 -9.77
CA LEU A 332 -10.76 -0.91 -9.01
C LEU A 332 -9.71 -0.08 -9.78
N GLN A 333 -10.16 0.81 -10.66
CA GLN A 333 -9.32 1.78 -11.34
C GLN A 333 -9.55 3.18 -10.75
N LYS A 334 -8.46 3.82 -10.32
CA LYS A 334 -8.47 5.20 -9.82
C LYS A 334 -7.55 6.06 -10.67
N SER A 335 -8.06 7.19 -11.14
CA SER A 335 -7.27 8.17 -11.88
C SER A 335 -6.95 9.37 -11.00
N PHE A 336 -5.74 9.91 -11.12
CA PHE A 336 -5.32 11.10 -10.40
C PHE A 336 -4.29 11.92 -11.19
N LYS A 337 -4.20 13.21 -10.87
CA LYS A 337 -3.28 14.15 -11.51
C LYS A 337 -2.02 14.33 -10.69
N ILE A 338 -0.86 14.19 -11.33
CA ILE A 338 0.43 14.61 -10.78
C ILE A 338 1.03 15.65 -11.74
N GLY A 339 1.15 16.89 -11.26
CA GLY A 339 1.53 18.00 -12.14
C GLY A 339 0.42 18.33 -13.13
N GLN A 340 0.71 18.24 -14.43
CA GLN A 340 -0.25 18.43 -15.53
C GLN A 340 -0.69 17.10 -16.16
N GLU A 341 -0.10 15.98 -15.73
CA GLU A 341 -0.26 14.67 -16.33
C GLU A 341 -1.31 13.83 -15.57
N ASP A 342 -2.05 13.01 -16.32
CA ASP A 342 -3.07 12.09 -15.81
C ASP A 342 -2.48 10.68 -15.64
N TYR A 343 -2.55 10.16 -14.41
CA TYR A 343 -2.08 8.81 -14.08
C TYR A 343 -3.24 7.93 -13.66
N THR A 344 -3.05 6.63 -13.89
CA THR A 344 -3.99 5.58 -13.50
C THR A 344 -3.31 4.62 -12.54
N LEU A 345 -4.00 4.33 -11.44
CA LEU A 345 -3.78 3.15 -10.61
C LEU A 345 -4.86 2.13 -10.95
N ASN A 346 -4.45 1.02 -11.54
CA ASN A 346 -5.30 -0.12 -11.85
C ASN A 346 -5.00 -1.23 -10.85
N ILE A 347 -6.01 -1.67 -10.10
CA ILE A 347 -5.90 -2.84 -9.22
C ILE A 347 -6.53 -3.99 -9.99
N LEU A 348 -5.75 -5.04 -10.28
CA LEU A 348 -6.27 -6.22 -10.96
C LEU A 348 -7.16 -7.04 -10.01
N ILE A 349 -8.06 -7.84 -10.59
CA ILE A 349 -8.88 -8.78 -9.84
C ILE A 349 -7.95 -9.70 -9.03
N PRO A 350 -8.11 -9.79 -7.71
CA PRO A 350 -7.28 -10.65 -6.87
C PRO A 350 -7.34 -12.11 -7.31
N THR A 351 -6.26 -12.85 -7.06
CA THR A 351 -6.19 -14.30 -7.27
C THR A 351 -5.74 -14.97 -5.99
N ILE A 352 -6.04 -16.25 -5.84
CA ILE A 352 -5.63 -17.10 -4.73
C ILE A 352 -4.67 -18.16 -5.28
N ASP A 353 -3.56 -18.36 -4.57
CA ASP A 353 -2.69 -19.51 -4.72
C ASP A 353 -2.87 -20.43 -3.50
N VAL A 354 -2.92 -21.74 -3.74
CA VAL A 354 -3.03 -22.74 -2.67
C VAL A 354 -1.73 -23.54 -2.54
N TYR A 355 -1.05 -23.37 -1.42
CA TYR A 355 0.17 -24.10 -1.08
C TYR A 355 -0.09 -25.14 0.01
N PRO A 356 0.75 -26.19 0.17
CA PRO A 356 0.59 -27.17 1.24
C PRO A 356 0.50 -26.57 2.65
N THR A 357 1.17 -25.43 2.88
CA THR A 357 1.23 -24.77 4.18
C THR A 357 0.22 -23.63 4.36
N GLY A 358 -0.65 -23.37 3.39
CA GLY A 358 -1.67 -22.32 3.50
C GLY A 358 -2.07 -21.70 2.17
N ILE A 359 -2.96 -20.71 2.25
CA ILE A 359 -3.56 -20.04 1.10
C ILE A 359 -3.03 -18.61 1.04
N HIS A 360 -2.69 -18.10 -0.14
CA HIS A 360 -2.24 -16.73 -0.32
C HIS A 360 -3.16 -15.99 -1.30
N LEU A 361 -3.62 -14.80 -0.93
CA LEU A 361 -4.31 -13.86 -1.81
C LEU A 361 -3.28 -12.93 -2.46
N ASN A 362 -3.25 -12.92 -3.78
CA ASN A 362 -2.40 -12.07 -4.60
C ASN A 362 -3.22 -10.92 -5.18
N ILE A 363 -2.83 -9.69 -4.90
CA ILE A 363 -3.41 -8.47 -5.47
C ILE A 363 -2.32 -7.75 -6.27
N GLN A 364 -2.50 -7.60 -7.58
CA GLN A 364 -1.55 -6.88 -8.41
C GLN A 364 -2.03 -5.46 -8.68
N LEU A 365 -1.12 -4.50 -8.53
CA LEU A 365 -1.33 -3.10 -8.87
C LEU A 365 -0.48 -2.73 -10.07
N GLU A 366 -1.08 -1.98 -10.98
CA GLU A 366 -0.40 -1.33 -12.08
C GLU A 366 -0.59 0.17 -11.98
N PHE A 367 0.52 0.91 -12.02
CA PHE A 367 0.52 2.35 -12.01
C PHE A 367 1.20 2.89 -13.27
N TYR A 368 0.50 3.71 -14.04
CA TYR A 368 0.98 4.17 -15.35
C TYR A 368 0.43 5.56 -15.73
N ASN A 369 1.13 6.23 -16.65
CA ASN A 369 0.65 7.46 -17.29
C ASN A 369 -0.39 7.10 -18.37
N GLN A 370 -1.54 7.77 -18.40
CA GLN A 370 -2.60 7.52 -19.39
C GLN A 370 -2.16 7.78 -20.85
N LEU A 371 -1.18 8.67 -21.05
CA LEU A 371 -0.63 8.95 -22.38
C LEU A 371 0.36 7.88 -22.86
N ASP A 372 0.97 7.13 -21.94
CA ASP A 372 1.93 6.06 -22.24
C ASP A 372 1.77 4.90 -21.26
N SER A 373 0.80 4.03 -21.52
CA SER A 373 0.51 2.85 -20.70
C SER A 373 1.55 1.74 -20.79
N THR A 374 2.53 1.86 -21.69
CA THR A 374 3.61 0.87 -21.83
C THR A 374 4.64 0.99 -20.70
N LYS A 375 4.76 2.19 -20.11
CA LYS A 375 5.63 2.48 -18.97
C LYS A 375 4.81 2.40 -17.69
N LYS A 376 4.95 1.28 -16.99
CA LYS A 376 4.18 1.01 -15.77
C LYS A 376 5.04 0.51 -14.62
N PHE A 377 4.65 0.89 -13.42
CA PHE A 377 5.09 0.25 -12.19
C PHE A 377 4.11 -0.86 -11.84
N ILE A 378 4.64 -2.06 -11.57
CA ILE A 378 3.85 -3.23 -11.20
C ILE A 378 4.33 -3.72 -9.84
N THR A 379 3.39 -3.97 -8.94
CA THR A 379 3.66 -4.59 -7.65
C THR A 379 2.58 -5.58 -7.30
N THR A 380 2.96 -6.68 -6.65
CA THR A 380 2.04 -7.70 -6.15
C THR A 380 2.07 -7.70 -4.62
N PHE A 381 0.88 -7.63 -4.02
CA PHE A 381 0.65 -7.84 -2.60
C PHE A 381 0.27 -9.30 -2.40
N LYS A 382 1.00 -10.00 -1.53
CA LYS A 382 0.69 -11.38 -1.13
C LYS A 382 0.22 -11.40 0.30
N ILE A 383 -1.02 -11.83 0.52
CA ILE A 383 -1.64 -11.85 1.85
C ILE A 383 -1.87 -13.30 2.25
N GLU A 384 -1.25 -13.73 3.34
CA GLU A 384 -1.52 -15.04 3.94
C GLU A 384 -2.98 -15.08 4.41
N LEU A 385 -3.77 -16.05 3.98
CA LEU A 385 -5.15 -16.24 4.40
C LEU A 385 -5.24 -17.31 5.48
N ILE A 386 -5.92 -16.97 6.57
CA ILE A 386 -6.27 -17.90 7.64
C ILE A 386 -7.73 -18.29 7.44
N LEU A 387 -7.98 -19.55 7.10
CA LEU A 387 -9.34 -20.01 6.85
C LEU A 387 -10.05 -20.36 8.16
N THR A 388 -11.24 -19.79 8.34
CA THR A 388 -12.18 -20.14 9.41
C THR A 388 -13.49 -20.63 8.79
N GLN A 389 -14.00 -21.75 9.30
CA GLN A 389 -15.29 -22.30 8.90
C GLN A 389 -16.32 -21.94 9.98
N GLU A 390 -17.32 -21.14 9.64
CA GLU A 390 -18.45 -20.84 10.53
C GLU A 390 -19.73 -21.50 10.00
N GLN A 391 -20.79 -21.55 10.83
CA GLN A 391 -22.09 -22.10 10.42
C GLN A 391 -22.69 -21.24 9.29
N GLY A 392 -22.45 -21.64 8.04
CA GLY A 392 -23.06 -21.04 6.84
C GLY A 392 -22.09 -20.45 5.79
N GLY A 393 -20.79 -20.32 6.07
CA GLY A 393 -19.84 -19.73 5.12
C GLY A 393 -18.36 -20.04 5.36
N LEU A 394 -17.55 -19.79 4.33
CA LEU A 394 -16.09 -19.77 4.41
C LEU A 394 -15.63 -18.34 4.68
N GLN A 395 -14.85 -18.16 5.75
CA GLN A 395 -14.23 -16.88 6.08
C GLN A 395 -12.72 -16.99 5.90
N PHE A 396 -12.16 -16.14 5.04
CA PHE A 396 -10.73 -15.99 4.89
C PHE A 396 -10.29 -14.76 5.67
N ILE A 397 -9.70 -14.98 6.85
CA ILE A 397 -9.12 -13.90 7.65
C ILE A 397 -7.77 -13.54 7.03
N LEU A 398 -7.57 -12.25 6.79
CA LEU A 398 -6.33 -11.71 6.23
C LEU A 398 -5.24 -11.70 7.32
N GLY A 399 -4.19 -12.48 7.10
CA GLY A 399 -3.02 -12.64 7.96
C GLY A 399 -1.91 -11.66 7.60
N ARG A 400 -0.67 -12.16 7.46
CA ARG A 400 0.49 -11.32 7.13
C ARG A 400 0.45 -10.90 5.67
N LEU A 401 0.62 -9.60 5.42
CA LEU A 401 0.74 -9.05 4.09
C LEU A 401 2.21 -8.85 3.72
N LYS A 402 2.59 -9.26 2.52
CA LYS A 402 3.88 -8.97 1.89
C LYS A 402 3.67 -8.07 0.68
N ILE A 403 4.53 -7.07 0.51
CA ILE A 403 4.55 -6.20 -0.67
C ILE A 403 5.88 -6.37 -1.38
N GLY A 404 5.84 -6.66 -2.67
CA GLY A 404 7.04 -6.97 -3.43
C GLY A 404 7.80 -8.16 -2.82
N GLU A 405 9.12 -8.19 -3.00
CA GLU A 405 9.94 -9.31 -2.52
C GLU A 405 10.36 -9.21 -1.03
N HIS A 406 10.33 -8.02 -0.44
CA HIS A 406 11.10 -7.75 0.79
C HIS A 406 10.33 -7.07 1.93
N VAL A 407 9.11 -6.59 1.69
CA VAL A 407 8.36 -5.85 2.70
C VAL A 407 7.30 -6.74 3.31
N THR A 408 7.33 -6.93 4.64
CA THR A 408 6.26 -7.62 5.38
C THR A 408 5.59 -6.61 6.30
N LEU A 409 4.27 -6.48 6.17
CA LEU A 409 3.45 -5.62 7.01
C LEU A 409 2.96 -6.36 8.24
N ASN A 410 2.80 -5.62 9.35
CA ASN A 410 2.08 -6.12 10.51
C ASN A 410 0.56 -6.02 10.31
N ALA A 411 -0.23 -6.52 11.26
CA ALA A 411 -1.69 -6.57 11.16
C ALA A 411 -2.35 -5.18 11.05
N GLU A 412 -1.85 -4.17 11.76
CA GLU A 412 -2.37 -2.78 11.71
C GLU A 412 -2.10 -2.15 10.33
N GLU A 413 -0.89 -2.31 9.81
CA GLU A 413 -0.50 -1.82 8.48
C GLU A 413 -1.25 -2.56 7.35
N THR A 414 -1.50 -3.85 7.54
CA THR A 414 -2.31 -4.66 6.62
C THR A 414 -3.73 -4.13 6.56
N GLN A 415 -4.36 -3.88 7.72
CA GLN A 415 -5.71 -3.31 7.79
C GLN A 415 -5.79 -1.93 7.13
N ASP A 416 -4.88 -1.01 7.48
CA ASP A 416 -4.87 0.34 6.90
C ASP A 416 -4.79 0.31 5.36
N LEU A 417 -3.98 -0.61 4.82
CA LEU A 417 -3.77 -0.75 3.38
C LEU A 417 -4.98 -1.38 2.69
N LEU A 418 -5.63 -2.35 3.32
CA LEU A 418 -6.87 -2.98 2.83
C LEU A 418 -8.04 -1.98 2.76
N GLU A 419 -8.17 -1.10 3.75
CA GLU A 419 -9.16 -0.02 3.73
C GLU A 419 -9.00 0.91 2.51
N LEU A 420 -7.77 1.09 1.99
CA LEU A 420 -7.53 1.91 0.79
C LEU A 420 -8.04 1.29 -0.50
N PHE A 421 -8.05 -0.04 -0.57
CA PHE A 421 -8.51 -0.79 -1.73
C PHE A 421 -10.04 -0.80 -1.84
N GLY A 422 -10.73 -0.16 -0.91
CA GLY A 422 -12.18 -0.09 -0.88
C GLY A 422 -12.70 -1.37 -0.28
N ALA A 423 -13.04 -1.31 1.01
CA ALA A 423 -13.86 -2.32 1.64
C ALA A 423 -15.22 -2.37 0.91
N SER A 424 -15.32 -3.25 -0.07
CA SER A 424 -16.62 -3.73 -0.55
C SER A 424 -17.23 -4.62 0.52
N GLU A 425 -18.53 -4.91 0.40
CA GLU A 425 -19.23 -5.85 1.31
C GLU A 425 -18.54 -7.23 1.40
N ALA A 426 -17.70 -7.57 0.41
CA ALA A 426 -16.89 -8.79 0.40
C ALA A 426 -15.69 -8.75 1.36
N VAL A 427 -15.17 -7.57 1.74
CA VAL A 427 -14.01 -7.38 2.63
C VAL A 427 -14.46 -6.66 3.90
N ASN A 428 -15.14 -7.37 4.78
CA ASN A 428 -15.58 -6.83 6.08
C ASN A 428 -14.58 -7.21 7.18
N SER A 429 -14.02 -6.23 7.90
CA SER A 429 -13.19 -6.44 9.10
C SER A 429 -12.01 -7.42 8.92
N ASN A 430 -11.21 -7.25 7.86
CA ASN A 430 -10.10 -8.16 7.50
C ASN A 430 -10.54 -9.57 7.10
N MET A 431 -11.76 -9.76 6.62
CA MET A 431 -12.25 -11.05 6.16
C MET A 431 -12.81 -10.98 4.75
N ILE A 432 -12.41 -11.92 3.90
CA ILE A 432 -13.16 -12.25 2.68
C ILE A 432 -14.21 -13.29 3.07
N VAL A 433 -15.48 -12.94 2.93
CA VAL A 433 -16.59 -13.85 3.27
C VAL A 433 -17.24 -14.36 2.00
N ILE A 434 -17.14 -15.67 1.76
CA ILE A 434 -17.94 -16.31 0.72
C ILE A 434 -19.25 -16.78 1.37
N ASN A 435 -20.24 -15.89 1.32
CA ASN A 435 -21.58 -16.15 1.85
C ASN A 435 -22.23 -17.32 1.13
N ASN A 436 -23.01 -18.10 1.88
CA ASN A 436 -23.82 -19.20 1.37
C ASN A 436 -23.02 -20.34 0.71
N PHE A 437 -21.69 -20.33 0.80
CA PHE A 437 -20.88 -21.43 0.30
C PHE A 437 -21.23 -22.72 1.04
N LEU A 438 -21.20 -22.69 2.38
CA LEU A 438 -21.52 -23.86 3.17
C LEU A 438 -23.02 -24.17 3.18
N SER A 439 -23.92 -23.21 2.93
CA SER A 439 -25.35 -23.50 2.83
C SER A 439 -25.72 -24.36 1.61
N SER A 440 -24.90 -24.35 0.55
CA SER A 440 -25.04 -25.29 -0.57
C SER A 440 -24.70 -26.74 -0.19
N PHE A 441 -24.06 -26.95 0.97
CA PHE A 441 -23.64 -28.26 1.49
C PHE A 441 -24.25 -28.60 2.86
N ALA A 442 -24.77 -27.60 3.58
CA ALA A 442 -25.23 -27.73 4.95
C ALA A 442 -26.69 -28.19 4.98
N SER A 443 -26.88 -29.48 5.27
CA SER A 443 -28.13 -29.96 5.84
C SER A 443 -28.11 -29.79 7.37
N SER A 444 -29.25 -29.91 8.04
CA SER A 444 -29.32 -29.97 9.51
C SER A 444 -28.51 -31.11 10.13
N LYS A 445 -28.01 -32.06 9.31
CA LYS A 445 -27.32 -33.28 9.72
C LYS A 445 -25.80 -33.23 9.55
N VAL A 446 -25.22 -32.18 8.95
CA VAL A 446 -23.76 -32.08 8.69
C VAL A 446 -23.22 -30.75 9.20
N LYS A 447 -22.04 -30.76 9.84
CA LYS A 447 -21.33 -29.57 10.33
C LYS A 447 -19.86 -29.55 9.89
N PRO A 448 -19.24 -28.36 9.78
CA PRO A 448 -17.82 -28.25 9.46
C PRO A 448 -16.93 -28.83 10.58
N LYS A 449 -15.86 -29.53 10.21
CA LYS A 449 -14.87 -30.13 11.12
C LYS A 449 -13.50 -29.45 11.04
N GLY A 450 -13.14 -28.93 9.88
CA GLY A 450 -11.84 -28.31 9.64
C GLY A 450 -11.46 -28.29 8.17
N HIS A 451 -10.22 -27.92 7.88
CA HIS A 451 -9.70 -27.85 6.53
C HIS A 451 -8.27 -28.38 6.44
N ARG A 452 -7.83 -28.69 5.22
CA ARG A 452 -6.45 -28.98 4.89
C ARG A 452 -6.13 -28.35 3.54
N THR A 453 -4.92 -27.84 3.40
CA THR A 453 -4.39 -27.37 2.12
C THR A 453 -3.41 -28.40 1.58
N ASN A 454 -3.54 -28.71 0.29
CA ASN A 454 -2.55 -29.42 -0.52
C ASN A 454 -2.14 -28.50 -1.67
N GLU A 455 -1.06 -28.83 -2.38
CA GLU A 455 -0.65 -28.04 -3.54
C GLU A 455 -1.80 -27.94 -4.55
N GLY A 456 -2.26 -26.71 -4.82
CA GLY A 456 -3.37 -26.41 -5.74
C GLY A 456 -4.78 -26.73 -5.24
N TYR A 457 -4.96 -27.27 -4.02
CA TYR A 457 -6.27 -27.73 -3.53
C TYR A 457 -6.55 -27.35 -2.06
N LEU A 458 -7.75 -26.84 -1.82
CA LEU A 458 -8.33 -26.67 -0.49
C LEU A 458 -9.34 -27.79 -0.22
N THR A 459 -9.04 -28.64 0.76
CA THR A 459 -9.95 -29.68 1.24
C THR A 459 -10.70 -29.18 2.47
N LEU A 460 -12.02 -29.09 2.37
CA LEU A 460 -12.93 -28.79 3.48
C LEU A 460 -13.44 -30.11 4.05
N LYS A 461 -13.40 -30.26 5.39
CA LYS A 461 -13.85 -31.45 6.11
C LYS A 461 -15.16 -31.19 6.82
N PHE A 462 -16.04 -32.17 6.78
CA PHE A 462 -17.33 -32.15 7.43
C PHE A 462 -17.56 -33.44 8.22
N GLU A 463 -18.39 -33.36 9.25
CA GLU A 463 -18.85 -34.51 10.04
C GLU A 463 -20.34 -34.38 10.36
N GLY A 464 -20.96 -35.46 10.81
CA GLY A 464 -22.34 -35.45 11.29
C GLY A 464 -22.56 -34.47 12.45
N ALA A 465 -23.69 -33.77 12.42
CA ALA A 465 -24.06 -32.83 13.47
C ALA A 465 -24.23 -33.53 14.84
N ALA A 466 -24.76 -34.76 14.83
CA ALA A 466 -24.82 -35.68 15.95
C ALA A 466 -24.16 -37.04 15.63
N ALA A 467 -23.89 -37.85 16.66
CA ALA A 467 -23.32 -39.19 16.49
C ALA A 467 -24.19 -40.14 15.64
N SER A 468 -25.51 -39.95 15.67
CA SER A 468 -26.46 -40.66 14.81
C SER A 468 -26.28 -40.30 13.34
N ASP A 469 -25.91 -39.05 13.03
CA ASP A 469 -25.72 -38.59 11.65
C ASP A 469 -24.42 -39.13 11.04
N ASN A 470 -23.39 -39.35 11.86
CA ASN A 470 -22.18 -40.06 11.41
C ASN A 470 -22.48 -41.49 10.92
N THR A 471 -23.48 -42.14 11.54
CA THR A 471 -23.91 -43.48 11.13
C THR A 471 -24.67 -43.43 9.80
N ILE A 472 -25.49 -42.40 9.59
CA ILE A 472 -26.17 -42.16 8.32
C ILE A 472 -25.15 -41.89 7.21
N ILE A 473 -24.11 -41.08 7.47
CA ILE A 473 -23.01 -40.85 6.54
C ILE A 473 -22.28 -42.16 6.21
N GLY A 474 -22.03 -43.01 7.21
CA GLY A 474 -21.46 -44.35 7.00
C GLY A 474 -22.33 -45.29 6.16
N ASN A 475 -23.64 -45.22 6.30
CA ASN A 475 -24.58 -46.00 5.49
C ASN A 475 -24.62 -45.50 4.03
N VAL A 476 -24.58 -44.18 3.85
CA VAL A 476 -24.45 -43.53 2.54
C VAL A 476 -23.15 -43.93 1.84
N GLN A 477 -22.03 -43.99 2.57
CA GLN A 477 -20.75 -44.49 2.06
C GLN A 477 -20.87 -45.92 1.51
N GLY A 478 -21.59 -46.81 2.21
CA GLY A 478 -21.86 -48.17 1.75
C GLY A 478 -22.75 -48.23 0.51
N ALA A 479 -23.81 -47.41 0.46
CA ALA A 479 -24.72 -47.33 -0.67
C ALA A 479 -24.03 -46.79 -1.94
N ILE A 480 -23.11 -45.82 -1.81
CA ILE A 480 -22.33 -45.29 -2.94
C ILE A 480 -21.40 -46.37 -3.50
N LEU A 481 -20.71 -47.16 -2.66
CA LEU A 481 -19.87 -48.27 -3.15
C LEU A 481 -20.70 -49.31 -3.91
N ASN A 482 -21.89 -49.64 -3.40
CA ASN A 482 -22.80 -50.58 -4.06
C ASN A 482 -23.29 -50.04 -5.41
N ALA A 483 -23.69 -48.77 -5.45
CA ALA A 483 -24.14 -48.12 -6.68
C ALA A 483 -23.01 -48.03 -7.71
N LEU A 484 -21.80 -47.62 -7.32
CA LEU A 484 -20.63 -47.58 -8.21
C LEU A 484 -20.26 -48.96 -8.76
N GLY A 485 -20.40 -50.03 -7.97
CA GLY A 485 -20.25 -51.41 -8.44
C GLY A 485 -21.33 -51.86 -9.44
N GLY A 486 -22.42 -51.10 -9.57
CA GLY A 486 -23.53 -51.33 -10.49
C GLY A 486 -23.50 -50.45 -11.75
N VAL A 487 -22.57 -49.50 -11.87
CA VAL A 487 -22.44 -48.64 -13.06
C VAL A 487 -21.67 -49.37 -14.16
N THR A 488 -22.26 -49.48 -15.34
CA THR A 488 -21.57 -49.93 -16.55
C THR A 488 -21.28 -48.72 -17.44
N THR A 489 -20.11 -48.08 -17.27
CA THR A 489 -19.72 -46.93 -18.11
C THR A 489 -19.16 -47.36 -19.47
N THR A 490 -19.25 -46.47 -20.46
CA THR A 490 -18.69 -46.68 -21.82
C THR A 490 -17.21 -46.26 -21.95
N ASP A 491 -16.61 -45.62 -20.93
CA ASP A 491 -15.21 -45.23 -20.90
C ASP A 491 -14.35 -46.22 -20.05
N PRO A 492 -13.42 -46.96 -20.67
CA PRO A 492 -12.55 -47.92 -19.97
C PRO A 492 -11.69 -47.30 -18.86
N THR A 493 -11.38 -46.00 -18.96
CA THR A 493 -10.55 -45.26 -17.99
C THR A 493 -11.32 -45.05 -16.70
N VAL A 494 -12.59 -44.64 -16.82
CA VAL A 494 -13.49 -44.41 -15.68
C VAL A 494 -13.82 -45.72 -14.99
N GLN A 495 -14.10 -46.77 -15.77
CA GLN A 495 -14.33 -48.11 -15.22
C GLN A 495 -13.11 -48.63 -14.46
N GLY A 496 -11.88 -48.43 -14.96
CA GLY A 496 -10.67 -48.85 -14.28
C GLY A 496 -10.48 -48.18 -12.91
N ILE A 497 -10.84 -46.90 -12.79
CA ILE A 497 -10.79 -46.15 -11.53
C ILE A 497 -11.89 -46.62 -10.56
N ILE A 498 -13.10 -46.85 -11.06
CA ILE A 498 -14.22 -47.38 -10.26
C ILE A 498 -13.86 -48.77 -9.72
N ASP A 499 -13.34 -49.66 -10.56
CA ASP A 499 -12.93 -51.01 -10.17
C ASP A 499 -11.80 -50.97 -9.12
N GLU A 500 -10.85 -50.03 -9.25
CA GLU A 500 -9.78 -49.82 -8.27
C GLU A 500 -10.32 -49.32 -6.92
N ILE A 501 -11.29 -48.41 -6.93
CA ILE A 501 -11.93 -47.87 -5.71
C ILE A 501 -12.80 -48.94 -5.04
N VAL A 502 -13.58 -49.71 -5.81
CA VAL A 502 -14.42 -50.80 -5.29
C VAL A 502 -13.58 -51.95 -4.72
N ALA A 503 -12.41 -52.22 -5.31
CA ALA A 503 -11.48 -53.24 -4.81
C ALA A 503 -10.67 -52.79 -3.58
N THR A 504 -10.63 -51.49 -3.28
CA THR A 504 -9.87 -50.95 -2.16
C THR A 504 -10.71 -50.99 -0.87
N PRO A 505 -10.19 -51.51 0.25
CA PRO A 505 -10.92 -51.55 1.52
C PRO A 505 -11.40 -50.16 1.97
N GLN A 506 -12.58 -50.10 2.59
CA GLN A 506 -13.10 -48.86 3.18
C GLN A 506 -12.10 -48.25 4.16
N GLY A 507 -11.79 -46.96 3.98
CA GLY A 507 -10.80 -46.23 4.78
C GLY A 507 -9.36 -46.32 4.27
N GLU A 508 -9.09 -47.09 3.21
CA GLU A 508 -7.78 -47.18 2.53
C GLU A 508 -7.78 -46.56 1.13
N VAL A 509 -8.97 -46.19 0.62
CA VAL A 509 -9.10 -45.44 -0.64
C VAL A 509 -8.43 -44.08 -0.48
N THR A 510 -7.47 -43.79 -1.35
CA THR A 510 -6.65 -42.58 -1.25
C THR A 510 -7.37 -41.35 -1.78
N PRO A 511 -7.10 -40.15 -1.22
CA PRO A 511 -7.60 -38.88 -1.78
C PRO A 511 -7.28 -38.70 -3.27
N GLU A 512 -6.15 -39.23 -3.74
CA GLU A 512 -5.72 -39.17 -5.13
C GLU A 512 -6.56 -40.06 -6.06
N GLN A 513 -6.96 -41.27 -5.61
CA GLN A 513 -7.90 -42.13 -6.35
C GLN A 513 -9.28 -41.48 -6.45
N ILE A 514 -9.76 -40.88 -5.36
CA ILE A 514 -11.01 -40.12 -5.33
C ILE A 514 -10.93 -38.89 -6.24
N GLN A 515 -9.83 -38.15 -6.22
CA GLN A 515 -9.61 -36.99 -7.08
C GLN A 515 -9.61 -37.40 -8.57
N THR A 516 -8.98 -38.52 -8.90
CA THR A 516 -8.97 -39.07 -10.26
C THR A 516 -10.37 -39.51 -10.69
N LEU A 517 -11.13 -40.16 -9.80
CA LEU A 517 -12.54 -40.47 -10.06
C LEU A 517 -13.34 -39.19 -10.29
N MET A 518 -13.17 -38.16 -9.45
CA MET A 518 -13.89 -36.90 -9.54
C MET A 518 -13.59 -36.13 -10.83
N GLU A 519 -12.33 -36.05 -11.26
CA GLU A 519 -11.91 -35.40 -12.50
C GLU A 519 -12.50 -36.06 -13.76
N ASN A 520 -12.83 -37.35 -13.66
CA ASN A 520 -13.45 -38.12 -14.74
C ASN A 520 -14.99 -38.20 -14.60
N VAL A 521 -15.54 -38.17 -13.38
CA VAL A 521 -16.98 -38.08 -13.11
C VAL A 521 -17.53 -36.72 -13.57
N ASP A 522 -16.76 -35.65 -13.44
CA ASP A 522 -17.10 -34.32 -13.98
C ASP A 522 -17.17 -34.31 -15.53
N GLN A 523 -16.75 -35.39 -16.21
CA GLN A 523 -16.84 -35.58 -17.67
C GLN A 523 -18.01 -36.50 -18.10
N LEU A 524 -18.74 -37.08 -17.15
CA LEU A 524 -19.90 -37.93 -17.44
C LEU A 524 -21.06 -37.10 -17.97
N SER A 525 -21.91 -37.75 -18.78
CA SER A 525 -23.14 -37.12 -19.26
C SER A 525 -24.14 -36.92 -18.12
N PRO A 526 -25.04 -35.92 -18.22
CA PRO A 526 -26.10 -35.70 -17.22
C PRO A 526 -26.96 -36.93 -16.95
N GLU A 527 -27.14 -37.79 -17.97
CA GLU A 527 -27.92 -39.02 -17.91
C GLU A 527 -27.22 -40.11 -17.08
N GLU A 528 -25.89 -40.20 -17.17
CA GLU A 528 -25.08 -41.12 -16.37
C GLU A 528 -25.01 -40.67 -14.91
N ILE A 529 -24.89 -39.36 -14.67
CA ILE A 529 -24.94 -38.78 -13.32
C ILE A 529 -26.30 -39.06 -12.67
N GLN A 530 -27.40 -38.92 -13.42
CA GLN A 530 -28.75 -39.23 -12.94
C GLN A 530 -28.91 -40.72 -12.60
N SER A 531 -28.35 -41.63 -13.41
CA SER A 531 -28.39 -43.07 -13.14
C SER A 531 -27.66 -43.45 -11.85
N ILE A 532 -26.53 -42.80 -11.56
CA ILE A 532 -25.79 -42.99 -10.30
C ILE A 532 -26.62 -42.49 -9.12
N GLN A 533 -27.29 -41.35 -9.27
CA GLN A 533 -28.18 -40.79 -8.25
C GLN A 533 -29.40 -41.68 -7.98
N ASP A 534 -30.06 -42.19 -9.03
CA ASP A 534 -31.23 -43.07 -8.91
C ASP A 534 -30.89 -44.39 -8.22
N GLN A 535 -29.70 -44.96 -8.51
CA GLN A 535 -29.19 -46.16 -7.82
C GLN A 535 -28.83 -45.89 -6.36
N LEU A 536 -28.28 -44.72 -6.06
CA LEU A 536 -28.03 -44.28 -4.68
C LEU A 536 -29.32 -44.21 -3.86
N ILE A 537 -30.36 -43.65 -4.45
CA ILE A 537 -31.67 -43.47 -3.81
C ILE A 537 -32.34 -44.83 -3.58
N ALA A 538 -32.16 -45.79 -4.49
CA ALA A 538 -32.71 -47.14 -4.35
C ALA A 538 -32.03 -47.98 -3.25
N GLU A 539 -30.73 -47.76 -3.00
CA GLU A 539 -29.97 -48.43 -1.95
C GLU A 539 -30.17 -47.80 -0.55
N LEU A 540 -30.72 -46.58 -0.49
CA LEU A 540 -30.97 -45.85 0.76
C LEU A 540 -32.45 -45.92 1.16
N GLY A 541 -32.72 -46.01 2.47
CA GLY A 541 -34.09 -45.91 2.98
C GLY A 541 -34.67 -44.50 2.78
N PRO A 542 -36.00 -44.32 2.88
CA PRO A 542 -36.66 -43.03 2.58
C PRO A 542 -36.09 -41.84 3.36
N GLU A 543 -35.73 -42.07 4.63
CA GLU A 543 -35.21 -41.04 5.53
C GLU A 543 -33.73 -40.69 5.27
N GLU A 544 -32.92 -41.67 4.83
CA GLU A 544 -31.53 -41.46 4.42
C GLU A 544 -31.43 -40.87 3.00
N ALA A 545 -32.31 -41.29 2.09
CA ALA A 545 -32.43 -40.77 0.74
C ALA A 545 -32.91 -39.32 0.73
N GLU A 546 -33.89 -38.96 1.57
CA GLU A 546 -34.35 -37.57 1.73
C GLU A 546 -33.26 -36.66 2.32
N ALA A 547 -32.47 -37.17 3.27
CA ALA A 547 -31.32 -36.45 3.83
C ALA A 547 -30.16 -36.28 2.82
N LEU A 548 -30.02 -37.19 1.86
CA LEU A 548 -29.01 -37.15 0.81
C LEU A 548 -29.44 -36.26 -0.36
N LEU A 549 -30.70 -36.33 -0.78
CA LEU A 549 -31.31 -35.46 -1.78
C LEU A 549 -31.33 -33.99 -1.35
N ALA A 550 -31.58 -33.74 -0.06
CA ALA A 550 -31.48 -32.41 0.54
C ALA A 550 -30.02 -31.87 0.54
N GLN A 551 -29.00 -32.72 0.48
CA GLN A 551 -27.58 -32.34 0.40
C GLN A 551 -27.06 -32.22 -1.04
N ALA A 552 -27.67 -32.94 -1.98
CA ALA A 552 -27.32 -32.88 -3.41
C ALA A 552 -28.01 -31.73 -4.18
N GLY A 553 -28.79 -30.87 -3.49
CA GLY A 553 -29.43 -29.70 -4.08
C GLY A 553 -30.69 -30.00 -4.92
N GLY A 554 -31.20 -31.24 -4.86
CA GLY A 554 -32.45 -31.61 -5.52
C GLY A 554 -33.65 -31.31 -4.63
N THR A 555 -34.49 -30.34 -4.99
CA THR A 555 -35.85 -30.31 -4.46
C THR A 555 -36.56 -31.59 -4.87
N PRO A 556 -37.13 -32.38 -3.94
CA PRO A 556 -37.96 -33.51 -4.32
C PRO A 556 -39.18 -32.94 -5.03
N THR A 557 -39.34 -33.28 -6.30
CA THR A 557 -40.61 -33.03 -6.98
C THR A 557 -41.54 -34.19 -6.58
N PRO A 558 -42.76 -33.91 -6.10
CA PRO A 558 -43.66 -34.93 -5.57
C PRO A 558 -44.11 -35.98 -6.59
#